data_AF-A0AAW5V4K6-F1
#
_entry.id   AF-A0AAW5V4K6-F1
#
_cell.length_a   1.000
_cell.length_b   1.000
_cell.length_c   1.000
_cell.angle_alpha   90.00
_cell.angle_beta   90.00
_cell.angle_gamma   90.00
#
_symmetry.space_group_name_H-M   'P 1'
#
loop_
_entity.id
_entity.type
_entity.pdbx_description
1 polymer ?
#
loop_
_entity_poly.entity_id
_entity_poly.type
_entity_poly.pdbx_seq_one_letter_code
_entity_poly.pdbx_strand_id
1 'polypeptide(L)'
;MNFLQRNLFTKLRADNFGFKEEMEPMTTFKKKKIAQMLKNVNDVPAGKVKMNNGFLNRRLSKIQEDERHAIDTSIETIYLLRIIVANVNGMLANGINLRGIIQLGDYLRTRGDKVDFVKLEKWLAKLRIQRIAQLEGSVLITFFDFEQDEIPFVHHIERGAYKLTLRSLYYNIMDQQAIQFEQTSSGFVRTTGGTMRKNLRRSMRYLQYAPIETMSNFMNNFFRSLSEIEE
;
A
#
# COMPACT_ATOMS: atom_id res chain seq x y z
N MET A 1 18.61 -6.50 6.51
CA MET A 1 17.49 -6.84 7.42
C MET A 1 18.06 -7.48 8.67
N ASN A 2 17.40 -7.34 9.83
CA ASN A 2 17.80 -8.06 11.04
C ASN A 2 17.32 -9.52 11.01
N PHE A 3 17.78 -10.34 11.97
CA PHE A 3 17.46 -11.76 12.06
C PHE A 3 15.95 -12.07 12.01
N LEU A 4 15.13 -11.31 12.75
CA LEU A 4 13.67 -11.53 12.78
C LEU A 4 13.02 -11.20 11.44
N GLN A 5 13.46 -10.10 10.81
CA GLN A 5 12.97 -9.66 9.50
C GLN A 5 13.32 -10.67 8.41
N ARG A 6 14.56 -11.18 8.37
CA ARG A 6 14.97 -12.19 7.39
C ARG A 6 14.10 -13.43 7.47
N ASN A 7 13.96 -14.00 8.67
CA ASN A 7 13.12 -15.18 8.87
C ASN A 7 11.63 -14.94 8.59
N LEU A 8 11.12 -13.75 8.89
CA LEU A 8 9.75 -13.38 8.51
C LEU A 8 9.57 -13.41 6.99
N PHE A 9 10.47 -12.79 6.22
CA PHE A 9 10.38 -12.78 4.76
C PHE A 9 10.65 -14.14 4.13
N THR A 10 11.58 -14.93 4.67
CA THR A 10 11.77 -16.34 4.28
C THR A 10 10.47 -17.13 4.45
N LYS A 11 9.78 -16.98 5.59
CA LYS A 11 8.48 -17.62 5.79
C LYS A 11 7.42 -17.12 4.82
N LEU A 12 7.30 -15.80 4.61
CA LEU A 12 6.33 -15.24 3.66
C LEU A 12 6.60 -15.70 2.22
N ARG A 13 7.86 -15.80 1.80
CA ARG A 13 8.25 -16.34 0.48
C ARG A 13 7.86 -17.81 0.35
N ALA A 14 8.19 -18.63 1.35
CA ALA A 14 7.83 -20.05 1.35
C ALA A 14 6.31 -20.26 1.31
N ASP A 15 5.57 -19.55 2.15
CA ASP A 15 4.12 -19.70 2.30
C ASP A 15 3.34 -19.25 1.05
N ASN A 16 3.84 -18.27 0.28
CA ASN A 16 3.07 -17.63 -0.81
C ASN A 16 3.63 -17.84 -2.22
N PHE A 17 4.91 -18.17 -2.37
CA PHE A 17 5.57 -18.27 -3.67
C PHE A 17 6.35 -19.58 -3.84
N GLY A 18 6.23 -20.53 -2.91
CA GLY A 18 6.79 -21.88 -3.06
C GLY A 18 8.30 -21.98 -2.89
N PHE A 19 8.96 -20.95 -2.36
CA PHE A 19 10.39 -21.00 -2.06
C PHE A 19 10.69 -22.07 -1.00
N LYS A 20 11.72 -22.90 -1.24
CA LYS A 20 12.16 -23.97 -0.32
C LYS A 20 13.22 -23.48 0.69
N GLU A 21 13.20 -22.20 1.03
CA GLU A 21 14.12 -21.65 2.02
C GLU A 21 13.71 -22.05 3.44
N GLU A 22 14.65 -22.60 4.20
CA GLU A 22 14.44 -22.86 5.62
C GLU A 22 14.75 -21.61 6.46
N MET A 23 13.91 -21.33 7.45
CA MET A 23 14.20 -20.26 8.42
C MET A 23 15.45 -20.59 9.23
N GLU A 24 16.29 -19.58 9.49
CA GLU A 24 17.43 -19.69 10.40
C GLU A 24 16.94 -20.20 11.79
N PRO A 25 17.63 -21.17 12.42
CA PRO A 25 17.20 -21.76 13.69
C PRO A 25 17.12 -20.68 14.79
N MET A 26 16.05 -20.75 15.58
CA MET A 26 15.76 -19.68 16.55
C MET A 26 15.07 -20.17 17.82
N THR A 27 15.28 -19.42 18.91
CA THR A 27 14.64 -19.68 20.20
C THR A 27 13.12 -19.51 20.13
N THR A 28 12.41 -20.16 21.05
CA THR A 28 10.94 -20.07 21.18
C THR A 28 10.45 -18.63 21.30
N PHE A 29 11.19 -17.78 22.01
CA PHE A 29 10.88 -16.35 22.13
C PHE A 29 10.91 -15.63 20.78
N LYS A 30 11.92 -15.90 19.94
CA LYS A 30 12.03 -15.31 18.60
C LYS A 30 10.91 -15.81 17.68
N LYS A 31 10.53 -17.10 17.77
CA LYS A 31 9.37 -17.65 17.04
C LYS A 31 8.07 -16.92 17.40
N LYS A 32 7.83 -16.69 18.70
CA LYS A 32 6.66 -15.91 19.17
C LYS A 32 6.65 -14.49 18.60
N LYS A 33 7.80 -13.81 18.52
CA LYS A 33 7.89 -12.48 17.90
C LYS A 33 7.57 -12.50 16.40
N ILE A 34 8.03 -13.50 15.65
CA ILE A 34 7.70 -13.64 14.23
C ILE A 34 6.19 -13.91 14.06
N ALA A 35 5.61 -14.78 14.88
CA ALA A 35 4.16 -15.02 14.86
C ALA A 35 3.36 -13.73 15.12
N GLN A 36 3.80 -12.89 16.05
CA GLN A 36 3.20 -11.58 16.27
C GLN A 36 3.35 -10.64 15.06
N MET A 37 4.52 -10.63 14.40
CA MET A 37 4.71 -9.84 13.17
C MET A 37 3.80 -10.33 12.03
N LEU A 38 3.65 -11.65 11.87
CA LEU A 38 2.72 -12.23 10.89
C LEU A 38 1.27 -11.84 11.18
N LYS A 39 0.87 -11.88 12.46
CA LYS A 39 -0.44 -11.41 12.88
C LYS A 39 -0.64 -9.94 12.51
N ASN A 40 0.33 -9.08 12.83
CA ASN A 40 0.26 -7.66 12.47
C ASN A 40 0.13 -7.45 10.95
N VAL A 41 0.84 -8.23 10.14
CA VAL A 41 0.73 -8.21 8.67
C VAL A 41 -0.68 -8.58 8.19
N ASN A 42 -1.29 -9.59 8.82
CA ASN A 42 -2.62 -10.06 8.46
C ASN A 42 -3.75 -9.14 8.94
N ASP A 43 -3.54 -8.45 10.06
CA ASP A 43 -4.53 -7.55 10.66
C ASP A 43 -4.62 -6.18 9.93
N VAL A 44 -3.68 -5.86 9.03
CA VAL A 44 -3.77 -4.63 8.22
C VAL A 44 -4.93 -4.75 7.23
N PRO A 45 -5.94 -3.85 7.29
CA PRO A 45 -7.09 -3.95 6.41
C PRO A 45 -6.68 -3.71 4.94
N ALA A 46 -7.32 -4.45 4.05
CA ALA A 46 -7.16 -4.27 2.61
C ALA A 46 -7.68 -2.88 2.21
N GLY A 47 -6.97 -2.24 1.27
CA GLY A 47 -7.44 -0.98 0.70
C GLY A 47 -8.63 -1.19 -0.23
N LYS A 48 -9.35 -0.11 -0.49
CA LYS A 48 -10.50 -0.11 -1.40
C LYS A 48 -10.01 0.17 -2.82
N VAL A 49 -10.68 -0.40 -3.82
CA VAL A 49 -10.46 -0.08 -5.25
C VAL A 49 -11.06 1.30 -5.56
N LYS A 50 -10.45 2.35 -5.02
CA LYS A 50 -10.87 3.74 -5.19
C LYS A 50 -9.72 4.69 -4.98
N MET A 51 -9.78 5.81 -5.67
CA MET A 51 -8.88 6.95 -5.44
C MET A 51 -9.44 7.83 -4.31
N ASN A 52 -8.56 8.49 -3.56
CA ASN A 52 -8.95 9.46 -2.54
C ASN A 52 -9.30 10.81 -3.16
N ASN A 53 -8.70 11.14 -4.30
CA ASN A 53 -9.04 12.33 -5.08
C ASN A 53 -10.25 12.06 -5.99
N GLY A 54 -11.29 12.90 -5.89
CA GLY A 54 -12.53 12.70 -6.65
C GLY A 54 -12.35 12.73 -8.17
N PHE A 55 -11.44 13.57 -8.69
CA PHE A 55 -11.16 13.64 -10.13
C PHE A 55 -10.41 12.40 -10.63
N LEU A 56 -9.39 11.95 -9.90
CA LEU A 56 -8.70 10.70 -10.22
C LEU A 56 -9.64 9.50 -10.07
N ASN A 57 -10.58 9.53 -9.12
CA ASN A 57 -11.56 8.47 -8.94
C ASN A 57 -12.51 8.38 -10.15
N ARG A 58 -13.00 9.52 -10.66
CA ARG A 58 -13.79 9.54 -11.91
C ARG A 58 -13.00 9.00 -13.10
N ARG A 59 -11.70 9.33 -13.19
CA ARG A 59 -10.82 8.76 -14.23
C ARG A 59 -10.68 7.25 -14.11
N LEU A 60 -10.52 6.74 -12.89
CA LEU A 60 -10.45 5.30 -12.61
C LEU A 60 -11.75 4.59 -12.99
N SER A 61 -12.92 5.15 -12.65
CA SER A 61 -14.21 4.60 -13.07
C SER A 61 -14.33 4.57 -14.59
N LYS A 62 -13.99 5.68 -15.26
CA LYS A 62 -14.02 5.76 -16.71
C LYS A 62 -13.08 4.75 -17.39
N ILE A 63 -11.86 4.56 -16.89
CA ILE A 63 -10.94 3.53 -17.42
C ILE A 63 -11.58 2.13 -17.33
N GLN A 64 -12.16 1.80 -16.18
CA GLN A 64 -12.79 0.48 -15.97
C GLN A 64 -14.06 0.29 -16.81
N GLU A 65 -14.83 1.35 -17.03
CA GLU A 65 -16.04 1.33 -17.87
C GLU A 65 -15.68 1.23 -19.35
N ASP A 66 -14.81 2.11 -19.85
CA ASP A 66 -14.39 2.15 -21.25
C ASP A 66 -13.78 0.80 -21.67
N GLU A 67 -12.88 0.23 -20.84
CA GLU A 67 -12.22 -1.03 -21.17
C GLU A 67 -13.19 -2.22 -21.21
N ARG A 68 -14.22 -2.25 -20.37
CA ARG A 68 -15.25 -3.33 -20.39
C ARG A 68 -16.06 -3.38 -21.69
N HIS A 69 -16.05 -2.31 -22.46
CA HIS A 69 -16.78 -2.20 -23.73
C HIS A 69 -15.83 -2.15 -24.94
N ALA A 70 -14.52 -2.30 -24.72
CA ALA A 70 -13.53 -2.30 -25.78
C ALA A 70 -13.54 -3.64 -26.53
N ILE A 71 -13.32 -3.61 -27.85
CA ILE A 71 -13.23 -4.84 -28.65
C ILE A 71 -12.00 -5.67 -28.22
N ASP A 72 -10.92 -5.00 -27.84
CA ASP A 72 -9.67 -5.55 -27.29
C ASP A 72 -9.65 -5.51 -25.75
N THR A 73 -10.77 -5.87 -25.10
CA THR A 73 -10.88 -5.85 -23.63
C THR A 73 -9.78 -6.70 -23.00
N SER A 74 -8.94 -6.09 -22.16
CA SER A 74 -7.98 -6.80 -21.32
C SER A 74 -8.45 -6.81 -19.87
N ILE A 75 -9.23 -7.84 -19.53
CA ILE A 75 -9.81 -8.04 -18.20
C ILE A 75 -8.70 -8.19 -17.15
N GLU A 76 -7.62 -8.90 -17.48
CA GLU A 76 -6.48 -9.13 -16.61
C GLU A 76 -5.73 -7.84 -16.28
N THR A 77 -5.61 -6.93 -17.25
CA THR A 77 -5.03 -5.60 -17.03
C THR A 77 -5.90 -4.77 -16.09
N ILE A 78 -7.23 -4.84 -16.21
CA ILE A 78 -8.14 -4.17 -15.26
C ILE A 78 -7.94 -4.75 -13.85
N TYR A 79 -7.89 -6.08 -13.70
CA TYR A 79 -7.71 -6.69 -12.39
C TYR A 79 -6.38 -6.30 -11.74
N LEU A 80 -5.29 -6.31 -12.51
CA LEU A 80 -4.00 -5.84 -12.01
C LEU A 80 -4.05 -4.37 -11.59
N LEU A 81 -4.67 -3.50 -12.40
CA LEU A 81 -4.89 -2.09 -12.03
C LEU A 81 -5.67 -1.98 -10.71
N ARG A 82 -6.71 -2.80 -10.52
CA ARG A 82 -7.53 -2.78 -9.30
C ARG A 82 -6.74 -3.20 -8.07
N ILE A 83 -5.84 -4.18 -8.19
CA ILE A 83 -4.94 -4.60 -7.10
C ILE A 83 -3.99 -3.45 -6.73
N ILE A 84 -3.34 -2.84 -7.73
CA ILE A 84 -2.44 -1.69 -7.51
C ILE A 84 -3.21 -0.54 -6.85
N VAL A 85 -4.38 -0.17 -7.34
CA VAL A 85 -5.19 0.91 -6.73
C VAL A 85 -5.59 0.58 -5.29
N ALA A 86 -5.98 -0.66 -5.01
CA ALA A 86 -6.30 -1.08 -3.64
C ALA A 86 -5.06 -0.99 -2.74
N ASN A 87 -3.89 -1.39 -3.22
CA ASN A 87 -2.64 -1.27 -2.49
C ASN A 87 -2.27 0.19 -2.23
N VAL A 88 -2.34 1.07 -3.24
CA VAL A 88 -2.17 2.52 -3.07
C VAL A 88 -3.11 3.07 -2.00
N ASN A 89 -4.40 2.74 -2.08
CA ASN A 89 -5.40 3.18 -1.10
C ASN A 89 -5.03 2.71 0.32
N GLY A 90 -4.68 1.43 0.48
CA GLY A 90 -4.26 0.84 1.74
C GLY A 90 -2.94 1.43 2.26
N MET A 91 -1.98 1.72 1.39
CA MET A 91 -0.70 2.33 1.71
C MET A 91 -0.85 3.73 2.30
N LEU A 92 -1.71 4.54 1.69
CA LEU A 92 -1.98 5.90 2.15
C LEU A 92 -2.71 5.93 3.50
N ALA A 93 -3.56 4.94 3.76
CA ALA A 93 -4.24 4.80 5.05
C ALA A 93 -3.32 4.21 6.13
N ASN A 94 -2.71 3.06 5.87
CA ASN A 94 -2.13 2.18 6.90
C ASN A 94 -0.62 1.96 6.77
N GLY A 95 0.00 2.39 5.67
CA GLY A 95 1.36 1.99 5.31
C GLY A 95 1.38 0.74 4.44
N ILE A 96 2.58 0.27 4.07
CA ILE A 96 2.74 -0.90 3.17
C ILE A 96 2.05 -2.13 3.77
N ASN A 97 0.97 -2.55 3.11
CA ASN A 97 0.24 -3.77 3.42
C ASN A 97 0.90 -4.94 2.68
N LEU A 98 1.70 -5.73 3.41
CA LEU A 98 2.41 -6.87 2.82
C LEU A 98 1.48 -7.92 2.22
N ARG A 99 0.26 -8.09 2.76
CA ARG A 99 -0.73 -9.00 2.16
C ARG A 99 -1.17 -8.51 0.78
N GLY A 100 -1.38 -7.21 0.62
CA GLY A 100 -1.71 -6.60 -0.68
C GLY A 100 -0.56 -6.68 -1.68
N ILE A 101 0.69 -6.51 -1.21
CA ILE A 101 1.88 -6.73 -2.05
C ILE A 101 2.00 -8.19 -2.48
N ILE A 102 1.78 -9.15 -1.57
CA ILE A 102 1.80 -10.57 -1.90
C ILE A 102 0.70 -10.90 -2.93
N GLN A 103 -0.51 -10.36 -2.77
CA GLN A 103 -1.59 -10.52 -3.74
C GLN A 103 -1.22 -9.96 -5.12
N LEU A 104 -0.53 -8.82 -5.17
CA LEU A 104 0.00 -8.27 -6.42
C LEU A 104 1.01 -9.22 -7.07
N GLY A 105 1.95 -9.75 -6.29
CA GLY A 105 2.94 -10.71 -6.77
C GLY A 105 2.31 -12.01 -7.27
N ASP A 106 1.37 -12.58 -6.52
CA ASP A 106 0.65 -13.81 -6.90
C ASP A 106 -0.09 -13.61 -8.23
N TYR A 107 -0.74 -12.46 -8.41
CA TYR A 107 -1.41 -12.13 -9.66
C TYR A 107 -0.43 -12.00 -10.84
N LEU A 108 0.71 -11.34 -10.64
CA LEU A 108 1.74 -11.20 -11.67
C LEU A 108 2.29 -12.56 -12.10
N ARG A 109 2.59 -13.46 -11.16
CA ARG A 109 3.13 -14.80 -11.47
C ARG A 109 2.12 -15.75 -12.11
N THR A 110 0.83 -15.58 -11.82
CA THR A 110 -0.23 -16.49 -12.31
C THR A 110 -0.94 -16.00 -13.56
N ARG A 111 -0.98 -14.68 -13.79
CA ARG A 111 -1.75 -14.03 -14.88
C ARG A 111 -0.98 -12.94 -15.61
N GLY A 112 0.26 -12.65 -15.25
CA GLY A 112 1.05 -11.56 -15.84
C GLY A 112 1.29 -11.73 -17.33
N ASP A 113 1.34 -12.95 -17.84
CA ASP A 113 1.45 -13.29 -19.26
C ASP A 113 0.27 -12.76 -20.11
N LYS A 114 -0.88 -12.51 -19.48
CA LYS A 114 -2.10 -12.02 -20.13
C LYS A 114 -2.32 -10.52 -19.96
N VAL A 115 -1.44 -9.85 -19.23
CA VAL A 115 -1.55 -8.42 -18.94
C VAL A 115 -0.97 -7.62 -20.09
N ASP A 116 -1.72 -6.64 -20.57
CA ASP A 116 -1.22 -5.59 -21.45
C ASP A 116 -0.54 -4.50 -20.59
N PHE A 117 0.76 -4.67 -20.37
CA PHE A 117 1.54 -3.71 -19.56
C PHE A 117 1.66 -2.33 -20.21
N VAL A 118 1.60 -2.23 -21.54
CA VAL A 118 1.61 -0.95 -22.24
C VAL A 118 0.34 -0.15 -21.91
N LYS A 119 -0.80 -0.84 -21.88
CA LYS A 119 -2.09 -0.26 -21.47
C LYS A 119 -2.10 0.08 -19.98
N LEU A 120 -1.60 -0.82 -19.12
CA LEU A 120 -1.47 -0.58 -17.68
C LEU A 120 -0.67 0.69 -17.38
N GLU A 121 0.50 0.86 -17.99
CA GLU A 121 1.36 2.03 -17.77
C GLU A 121 0.68 3.34 -18.18
N LYS A 122 -0.07 3.34 -19.30
CA LYS A 122 -0.88 4.49 -19.71
C LYS A 122 -1.99 4.82 -18.71
N TRP A 123 -2.53 3.84 -18.00
CA TRP A 123 -3.52 4.06 -16.95
C TRP A 123 -2.89 4.59 -15.66
N LEU A 124 -1.80 3.99 -15.19
CA LEU A 124 -1.04 4.48 -14.04
C LEU A 124 -0.58 5.92 -14.28
N ALA A 125 0.03 6.16 -15.44
CA ALA A 125 -0.20 7.28 -16.36
C ALA A 125 -1.15 8.41 -15.91
N LYS A 126 -2.37 8.21 -16.39
CA LYS A 126 -3.55 9.05 -16.28
C LYS A 126 -4.04 9.23 -14.84
N LEU A 127 -3.78 8.25 -13.98
CA LEU A 127 -4.13 8.25 -12.56
C LEU A 127 -3.09 8.93 -11.66
N ARG A 128 -1.92 9.30 -12.20
CA ARG A 128 -0.82 9.95 -11.45
C ARG A 128 -0.30 9.10 -10.29
N ILE A 129 -0.28 7.77 -10.47
CA ILE A 129 0.18 6.80 -9.47
C ILE A 129 1.31 5.88 -9.96
N GLN A 130 1.94 6.18 -11.10
CA GLN A 130 3.06 5.43 -11.68
C GLN A 130 4.13 5.14 -10.62
N ARG A 131 4.58 6.20 -9.95
CA ARG A 131 5.72 6.11 -9.05
C ARG A 131 5.41 5.35 -7.76
N ILE A 132 4.17 5.42 -7.25
CA ILE A 132 3.76 4.60 -6.11
C ILE A 132 3.49 3.14 -6.53
N ALA A 133 3.03 2.88 -7.76
CA ALA A 133 2.95 1.52 -8.30
C ALA A 133 4.36 0.91 -8.45
N GLN A 134 5.33 1.68 -8.97
CA GLN A 134 6.73 1.27 -8.99
C GLN A 134 7.26 0.96 -7.60
N LEU A 135 6.85 1.72 -6.58
CA LEU A 135 7.22 1.44 -5.20
C LEU A 135 6.67 0.07 -4.75
N GLU A 136 5.44 -0.30 -5.11
CA GLU A 136 4.88 -1.63 -4.83
C GLU A 136 5.70 -2.74 -5.50
N GLY A 137 5.99 -2.61 -6.79
CA GLY A 137 6.82 -3.57 -7.53
C GLY A 137 8.27 -3.63 -7.01
N SER A 138 8.82 -2.50 -6.55
CA SER A 138 10.13 -2.47 -5.90
C SER A 138 10.16 -3.27 -4.59
N VAL A 139 9.04 -3.36 -3.88
CA VAL A 139 8.92 -4.24 -2.70
C VAL A 139 8.95 -5.70 -3.11
N LEU A 140 8.26 -6.06 -4.19
CA LEU A 140 8.28 -7.42 -4.74
C LEU A 140 9.71 -7.84 -5.10
N ILE A 141 10.44 -7.01 -5.85
CA ILE A 141 11.84 -7.28 -6.22
C ILE A 141 12.72 -7.37 -4.95
N THR A 142 12.59 -6.42 -4.02
CA THR A 142 13.50 -6.34 -2.86
C THR A 142 13.28 -7.45 -1.82
N PHE A 143 12.05 -7.95 -1.65
CA PHE A 143 11.69 -8.83 -0.53
C PHE A 143 11.14 -10.20 -0.94
N PHE A 144 10.61 -10.32 -2.16
CA PHE A 144 9.92 -11.51 -2.65
C PHE A 144 10.58 -12.14 -3.88
N ASP A 145 11.79 -11.68 -4.20
CA ASP A 145 12.66 -12.25 -5.23
C ASP A 145 11.94 -12.31 -6.59
N PHE A 146 11.36 -11.17 -6.96
CA PHE A 146 10.83 -10.96 -8.31
C PHE A 146 11.94 -10.46 -9.22
N GLU A 147 11.97 -10.98 -10.43
CA GLU A 147 12.80 -10.46 -11.49
C GLU A 147 12.18 -9.18 -12.11
N GLN A 148 13.01 -8.41 -12.79
CA GLN A 148 12.61 -7.10 -13.32
C GLN A 148 11.64 -7.24 -14.51
N ASP A 149 11.78 -8.30 -15.30
CA ASP A 149 10.91 -8.65 -16.42
C ASP A 149 9.55 -9.19 -15.98
N GLU A 150 9.45 -9.79 -14.78
CA GLU A 150 8.16 -10.16 -14.16
C GLU A 150 7.29 -8.93 -13.84
N ILE A 151 7.88 -7.73 -13.76
CA ILE A 151 7.18 -6.50 -13.39
C ILE A 151 7.49 -5.34 -14.35
N PRO A 152 6.99 -5.38 -15.61
CA PRO A 152 7.36 -4.42 -16.66
C PRO A 152 7.08 -2.95 -16.34
N PHE A 153 6.12 -2.65 -15.45
CA PHE A 153 5.81 -1.28 -15.04
C PHE A 153 6.81 -0.68 -14.03
N VAL A 154 7.84 -1.44 -13.60
CA VAL A 154 8.90 -0.96 -12.71
C VAL A 154 10.12 -0.56 -13.54
N HIS A 155 10.25 0.72 -13.88
CA HIS A 155 11.42 1.17 -14.64
C HIS A 155 12.66 1.44 -13.77
N HIS A 156 12.44 1.63 -12.48
CA HIS A 156 13.52 1.81 -11.51
C HIS A 156 13.11 1.32 -10.13
N ILE A 157 14.05 0.72 -9.42
CA ILE A 157 13.84 0.28 -8.04
C ILE A 157 13.80 1.51 -7.12
N GLU A 158 12.68 1.72 -6.46
CA GLU A 158 12.48 2.81 -5.51
C GLU A 158 13.28 2.56 -4.24
N ARG A 159 14.25 3.45 -3.94
CA ARG A 159 15.09 3.38 -2.73
C ARG A 159 14.27 3.34 -1.44
N GLY A 160 13.05 3.86 -1.47
CA GLY A 160 12.13 3.82 -0.33
C GLY A 160 11.58 2.44 0.00
N ALA A 161 11.54 1.49 -0.94
CA ALA A 161 10.92 0.18 -0.76
C ALA A 161 11.44 -0.52 0.49
N TYR A 162 12.77 -0.60 0.62
CA TYR A 162 13.41 -1.23 1.78
C TYR A 162 13.00 -0.60 3.11
N LYS A 163 13.20 0.72 3.26
CA LYS A 163 12.95 1.45 4.52
C LYS A 163 11.47 1.48 4.89
N LEU A 164 10.59 1.65 3.90
CA LEU A 164 9.14 1.77 4.12
C LEU A 164 8.54 0.43 4.52
N THR A 165 8.99 -0.67 3.88
CA THR A 165 8.51 -2.01 4.18
C THR A 165 8.97 -2.49 5.54
N LEU A 166 10.25 -2.31 5.89
CA LEU A 166 10.70 -2.69 7.23
C LEU A 166 9.99 -1.89 8.34
N ARG A 167 9.62 -0.64 8.04
CA ARG A 167 8.85 0.16 8.99
C ARG A 167 7.41 -0.37 9.15
N SER A 168 6.78 -0.93 8.11
CA SER A 168 5.41 -1.45 8.20
C SER A 168 5.29 -2.68 9.10
N LEU A 169 6.37 -3.46 9.27
CA LEU A 169 6.40 -4.63 10.15
C LEU A 169 6.15 -4.34 11.64
N TYR A 170 6.48 -3.12 12.08
CA TYR A 170 6.40 -2.72 13.48
C TYR A 170 5.19 -1.84 13.79
N TYR A 171 4.33 -1.58 12.80
CA TYR A 171 3.13 -0.78 13.05
C TYR A 171 2.13 -1.59 13.87
N ASN A 172 1.91 -1.13 15.11
CA ASN A 172 0.77 -1.54 15.91
C ASN A 172 -0.44 -0.69 15.51
N ILE A 173 -1.61 -1.32 15.38
CA ILE A 173 -2.90 -0.63 15.16
C ILE A 173 -3.14 0.48 16.22
N MET A 174 -2.50 0.36 17.39
CA MET A 174 -2.52 1.36 18.47
C MET A 174 -1.88 2.72 18.11
N ASP A 175 -0.98 2.80 17.12
CA ASP A 175 -0.40 4.08 16.64
C ASP A 175 -1.32 4.79 15.62
N GLN A 176 -2.54 4.27 15.39
CA GLN A 176 -3.55 4.86 14.52
C GLN A 176 -4.49 5.81 15.28
N GLN A 177 -3.94 6.76 16.04
CA GLN A 177 -4.76 7.81 16.62
C GLN A 177 -5.28 8.72 15.50
N ALA A 178 -6.59 8.91 15.42
CA ALA A 178 -7.21 9.95 14.60
C ALA A 178 -6.70 11.34 15.02
N ILE A 179 -6.91 12.35 14.16
CA ILE A 179 -6.61 13.71 14.58
C ILE A 179 -7.65 14.05 15.66
N GLN A 180 -7.18 14.26 16.88
CA GLN A 180 -8.05 14.63 17.99
C GLN A 180 -8.11 16.14 18.08
N PHE A 181 -9.33 16.63 18.14
CA PHE A 181 -9.62 18.04 18.31
C PHE A 181 -10.42 18.25 19.60
N GLU A 182 -10.21 19.39 20.24
CA GLU A 182 -10.95 19.84 21.40
C GLU A 182 -11.57 21.20 21.11
N GLN A 183 -12.83 21.37 21.52
CA GLN A 183 -13.47 22.67 21.56
C GLN A 183 -13.07 23.37 22.86
N THR A 184 -12.56 24.60 22.73
CA THR A 184 -12.30 25.48 23.87
C THR A 184 -13.62 26.05 24.40
N SER A 185 -13.63 26.48 25.67
CA SER A 185 -14.79 27.15 26.29
C SER A 185 -15.24 28.43 25.55
N SER A 186 -14.38 29.01 24.72
CA SER A 186 -14.64 30.14 23.82
C SER A 186 -15.17 29.75 22.43
N GLY A 187 -15.37 28.46 22.13
CA GLY A 187 -15.85 27.97 20.84
C GLY A 187 -14.78 27.74 19.77
N PHE A 188 -13.50 28.06 20.02
CA PHE A 188 -12.40 27.75 19.10
C PHE A 188 -12.00 26.27 19.18
N VAL A 189 -11.57 25.70 18.06
CA VAL A 189 -11.09 24.31 17.97
C VAL A 189 -9.56 24.26 18.01
N ARG A 190 -8.97 23.37 18.82
CA ARG A 190 -7.52 23.11 18.88
C ARG A 190 -7.22 21.62 18.75
N THR A 191 -6.05 21.25 18.21
CA THR A 191 -5.61 19.85 18.13
C THR A 191 -4.89 19.40 19.41
N THR A 192 -5.23 18.24 19.96
CA THR A 192 -4.65 17.74 21.22
C THR A 192 -3.36 16.96 20.98
N GLY A 193 -2.39 17.08 21.90
CA GLY A 193 -1.31 16.10 22.09
C GLY A 193 -0.36 15.86 20.91
N GLY A 194 -0.26 16.80 19.96
CA GLY A 194 0.59 16.63 18.76
C GLY A 194 0.12 15.53 17.79
N THR A 195 -1.10 15.03 17.96
CA THR A 195 -1.74 14.00 17.10
C THR A 195 -1.76 14.45 15.64
N MET A 196 -2.06 15.73 15.39
CA MET A 196 -2.01 16.34 14.06
C MET A 196 -0.63 16.25 13.41
N ARG A 197 0.44 16.58 14.13
CA ARG A 197 1.82 16.51 13.61
C ARG A 197 2.23 15.07 13.32
N LYS A 198 1.84 14.11 14.18
CA LYS A 198 2.08 12.68 13.97
C LYS A 198 1.34 12.16 12.73
N ASN A 199 0.06 12.52 12.58
CA ASN A 199 -0.75 12.16 11.42
C ASN A 199 -0.21 12.80 10.13
N LEU A 200 0.08 14.10 10.12
CA LEU A 200 0.66 14.78 8.97
C LEU A 200 1.95 14.10 8.51
N ARG A 201 2.90 13.83 9.43
CA ARG A 201 4.15 13.14 9.10
C ARG A 201 3.93 11.73 8.54
N ARG A 202 2.88 11.04 9.00
CA ARG A 202 2.51 9.71 8.51
C ARG A 202 1.90 9.81 7.11
N SER A 203 0.88 10.62 6.93
CA SER A 203 0.17 10.79 5.66
C SER A 203 1.12 11.28 4.58
N MET A 204 1.99 12.24 4.87
CA MET A 204 2.90 12.84 3.89
C MET A 204 4.07 11.95 3.48
N ARG A 205 4.21 10.76 4.05
CA ARG A 205 5.31 9.82 3.72
C ARG A 205 5.35 9.44 2.24
N TYR A 206 4.18 9.40 1.61
CA TYR A 206 4.06 9.00 0.20
C TYR A 206 3.98 10.17 -0.76
N LEU A 207 4.17 11.41 -0.29
CA LEU A 207 4.01 12.62 -1.08
C LEU A 207 4.89 12.60 -2.34
N GLN A 208 6.12 12.10 -2.23
CA GLN A 208 7.04 12.02 -3.37
C GLN A 208 6.66 10.96 -4.41
N TYR A 209 5.81 9.99 -4.06
CA TYR A 209 5.38 8.89 -4.95
C TYR A 209 3.98 9.11 -5.54
N ALA A 210 3.07 9.73 -4.79
CA ALA A 210 1.71 10.03 -5.26
C ALA A 210 1.19 11.34 -4.64
N PRO A 211 1.65 12.52 -5.10
CA PRO A 211 1.38 13.78 -4.42
C PRO A 211 -0.12 14.10 -4.25
N ILE A 212 -0.89 13.94 -5.33
CA ILE A 212 -2.32 14.29 -5.38
C ILE A 212 -3.13 13.38 -4.45
N GLU A 213 -2.89 12.08 -4.51
CA GLU A 213 -3.55 11.09 -3.67
C GLU A 213 -3.17 11.23 -2.21
N THR A 214 -1.88 11.48 -1.93
CA THR A 214 -1.37 11.70 -0.58
C THR A 214 -2.07 12.90 0.08
N MET A 215 -2.14 14.03 -0.63
CA MET A 215 -2.78 15.23 -0.12
C MET A 215 -4.30 15.04 0.04
N SER A 216 -4.95 14.40 -0.93
CA SER A 216 -6.39 14.15 -0.88
C SER A 216 -6.76 13.23 0.28
N ASN A 217 -5.98 12.16 0.52
CA ASN A 217 -6.17 11.29 1.67
C ASN A 217 -5.98 12.03 3.01
N PHE A 218 -4.97 12.89 3.11
CA PHE A 218 -4.78 13.72 4.30
C PHE A 218 -5.97 14.64 4.56
N MET A 219 -6.42 15.38 3.54
CA MET A 219 -7.55 16.30 3.67
C MET A 219 -8.85 15.57 4.03
N ASN A 220 -9.12 14.40 3.44
CA ASN A 220 -10.29 13.59 3.77
C ASN A 220 -10.28 13.16 5.25
N ASN A 221 -9.12 12.74 5.78
CA ASN A 221 -9.00 12.37 7.19
C ASN A 221 -9.12 13.59 8.11
N PHE A 222 -8.57 14.73 7.70
CA PHE A 222 -8.69 15.98 8.45
C PHE A 222 -10.14 16.45 8.56
N PHE A 223 -10.88 16.51 7.45
CA PHE A 223 -12.29 16.91 7.45
C PHE A 223 -13.17 15.93 8.23
N ARG A 224 -12.92 14.62 8.11
CA ARG A 224 -13.64 13.63 8.89
C ARG A 224 -13.42 13.81 10.40
N SER A 225 -12.18 14.06 10.82
CA SER A 225 -11.90 14.32 12.23
C SER A 225 -12.47 15.65 12.73
N LEU A 226 -12.69 16.64 11.85
CA LEU A 226 -13.39 17.87 12.21
C LEU A 226 -14.89 17.65 12.41
N SER A 227 -15.55 16.90 11.51
CA SER A 227 -16.98 16.62 11.62
C SER A 227 -17.33 15.81 12.88
N GLU A 228 -16.43 14.95 13.35
CA GLU A 228 -16.59 14.20 14.61
C GLU A 228 -16.64 15.08 15.88
N ILE A 229 -16.37 16.39 15.78
CA ILE A 229 -16.53 17.37 16.88
C ILE A 229 -17.87 18.11 16.79
N GLU A 230 -18.42 18.24 15.59
CA GLU A 230 -19.67 18.97 15.33
C GLU A 230 -20.92 18.11 15.65
N GLU A 231 -20.76 16.78 15.66
CA GLU A 231 -21.76 15.80 16.12
C GLU A 231 -21.72 15.62 17.65
#